data_AF-A0A914SXW2-F1
#
_entry.id   AF-A0A914SXW2-F1
#
_cell.length_a   1.000
_cell.length_b   1.000
_cell.length_c   1.000
_cell.angle_alpha   90.00
_cell.angle_beta   90.00
_cell.angle_gamma   90.00
#
_symmetry.space_group_name_H-M   'P 1'
#
loop_
_entity.id
_entity.type
_entity.pdbx_description
1 polymer ?
#
loop_
_entity_poly.entity_id
_entity_poly.type
_entity_poly.pdbx_seq_one_letter_code
_entity_poly.pdbx_strand_id
1 'polypeptide(L)'
;MAQSVQPGDINTQTGTNMKDLSVDPPCGVRDPKETVLLAVTCDTFQFGQEDTNNDRNEWTNTPAAAAKQFHREWFQGNGNRKNAPLEYNP
;
A
#
# COMPACT_ATOMS: atom_id res chain seq x y z
N MET A 1 -4.76 -5.99 12.13
CA MET A 1 -4.27 -7.33 11.73
C MET A 1 -3.09 -7.12 10.79
N ALA A 2 -1.88 -7.60 11.12
CA ALA A 2 -0.72 -7.47 10.23
C ALA A 2 -0.73 -8.61 9.20
N GLN A 3 -1.04 -8.32 7.93
CA GLN A 3 -0.96 -9.32 6.87
C GLN A 3 0.50 -9.53 6.42
N SER A 4 0.91 -10.80 6.36
CA SER A 4 2.24 -11.22 5.91
C SER A 4 2.35 -11.13 4.39
N VAL A 5 3.37 -10.41 3.91
CA VAL A 5 3.64 -10.22 2.48
C VAL A 5 4.58 -11.32 1.98
N GLN A 6 4.35 -11.86 0.77
CA GLN A 6 5.08 -13.01 0.20
C GLN A 6 6.55 -12.69 -0.18
N PRO A 7 7.43 -13.69 -0.42
CA PRO A 7 8.85 -13.44 -0.68
C PRO A 7 9.11 -12.84 -2.08
N GLY A 8 9.76 -11.67 -2.13
CA GLY A 8 10.17 -10.93 -3.33
C GLY A 8 10.56 -9.50 -2.95
N ASP A 9 11.27 -8.77 -3.81
CA ASP A 9 11.43 -7.31 -3.64
C ASP A 9 10.07 -6.65 -3.87
N ILE A 10 9.45 -6.16 -2.81
CA ILE A 10 8.06 -5.67 -2.84
C ILE A 10 8.03 -4.16 -2.68
N ASN A 11 7.23 -3.53 -3.54
CA ASN A 11 6.96 -2.10 -3.49
C ASN A 11 5.58 -1.84 -2.93
N THR A 12 5.45 -0.89 -2.01
CA THR A 12 4.15 -0.54 -1.41
C THR A 12 3.76 0.89 -1.77
N GLN A 13 2.49 1.13 -2.10
CA GLN A 13 1.87 2.45 -2.29
C GLN A 13 0.45 2.40 -1.72
N THR A 14 -0.06 3.51 -1.21
CA THR A 14 -1.48 3.65 -0.87
C THR A 14 -2.30 4.11 -2.07
N GLY A 15 -3.43 3.46 -2.31
CA GLY A 15 -4.49 3.95 -3.18
C GLY A 15 -5.64 4.40 -2.29
N THR A 16 -5.65 5.67 -1.89
CA THR A 16 -6.64 6.21 -0.95
C THR A 16 -7.24 7.51 -1.48
N ASN A 17 -8.46 7.81 -1.03
CA ASN A 17 -8.95 9.19 -1.05
C ASN A 17 -8.18 9.94 0.05
N MET A 18 -7.06 10.57 -0.30
CA MET A 18 -6.02 11.06 0.63
C MET A 18 -6.46 12.16 1.61
N LYS A 19 -7.75 12.51 1.68
CA LYS A 19 -8.21 13.58 2.57
C LYS A 19 -8.15 13.17 4.04
N ASP A 20 -8.50 11.91 4.33
CA ASP A 20 -8.70 11.47 5.71
C ASP A 20 -7.76 10.31 6.10
N LEU A 21 -6.91 9.84 5.18
CA LEU A 21 -5.94 8.77 5.41
C LEU A 21 -4.52 9.23 5.08
N SER A 22 -3.62 9.09 6.04
CA SER A 22 -2.18 9.28 5.85
C SER A 22 -1.42 8.02 6.23
N VAL A 23 -0.32 7.75 5.53
CA VAL A 23 0.53 6.57 5.74
C VAL A 23 2.00 6.97 5.75
N ASP A 24 2.73 6.48 6.75
CA ASP A 24 4.17 6.71 6.91
C ASP A 24 4.94 5.39 7.15
N PRO A 25 5.97 5.08 6.33
CA PRO A 25 6.32 5.74 5.07
C PRO A 25 5.23 5.55 3.99
N PRO A 26 5.01 6.54 3.09
CA PRO A 26 3.95 6.49 2.08
C PRO A 26 4.25 5.49 0.95
N CYS A 27 5.52 5.18 0.73
CA CYS A 27 5.99 4.18 -0.22
C CYS A 27 7.38 3.67 0.16
N GLY A 28 7.78 2.53 -0.41
CA GLY A 28 9.11 1.97 -0.18
C GLY A 28 9.34 0.67 -0.93
N VAL A 29 10.60 0.22 -0.94
CA VAL A 29 11.04 -1.08 -1.44
C VAL A 29 11.47 -1.93 -0.24
N ARG A 30 11.10 -3.20 -0.24
CA ARG A 30 11.45 -4.15 0.81
C ARG A 30 12.03 -5.41 0.20
N ASP A 31 13.15 -5.90 0.73
CA ASP A 31 13.78 -7.15 0.33
C ASP A 31 12.87 -8.36 0.63
N PRO A 32 13.08 -9.51 -0.04
CA PRO A 32 12.44 -10.76 0.33
C PRO A 32 12.69 -11.06 1.82
N LYS A 33 11.61 -11.28 2.58
CA LYS A 33 11.66 -11.51 4.04
C LYS A 33 12.13 -10.33 4.90
N GLU A 34 12.22 -9.13 4.30
CA GLU A 34 12.02 -7.82 4.94
C GLU A 34 10.95 -7.90 6.05
N THR A 35 10.79 -7.00 7.01
CA THR A 35 9.48 -6.65 7.59
C THR A 35 9.47 -5.14 7.80
N VAL A 36 8.41 -4.50 7.32
CA VAL A 36 8.23 -3.05 7.44
C VAL A 36 6.96 -2.81 8.24
N LEU A 37 7.06 -1.89 9.19
CA LEU A 37 5.90 -1.35 9.90
C LEU A 37 5.44 -0.09 9.17
N LEU A 38 4.14 -0.01 8.90
CA LEU A 38 3.50 1.16 8.30
C LEU A 38 2.56 1.74 9.35
N ALA A 39 2.71 3.03 9.64
CA ALA A 39 1.73 3.77 10.42
C ALA A 39 0.62 4.24 9.48
N VAL A 40 -0.63 3.88 9.77
CA VAL A 40 -1.81 4.37 9.05
C VAL A 40 -2.61 5.21 10.03
N THR A 41 -2.73 6.51 9.76
CA THR A 41 -3.54 7.44 10.54
C THR A 41 -4.80 7.79 9.75
N CYS A 42 -5.93 7.79 10.44
CA CYS A 42 -7.23 8.15 9.88
C CYS A 42 -7.81 9.32 10.66
N ASP A 43 -8.06 10.43 9.98
CA ASP A 43 -8.75 11.59 10.55
C ASP A 43 -10.24 11.30 10.71
N THR A 44 -10.92 12.08 11.55
CA THR A 44 -12.36 11.93 11.77
C THR A 44 -13.14 12.32 10.52
N PHE A 45 -14.04 11.44 10.08
CA PHE A 45 -14.80 11.60 8.84
C PHE A 45 -16.24 11.06 9.03
N GLN A 46 -17.17 11.38 8.12
CA GLN A 46 -18.57 10.96 8.22
C GLN A 46 -18.81 9.63 7.49
N PHE A 47 -18.78 8.52 8.24
CA PHE A 47 -19.04 7.20 7.68
C PHE A 47 -20.42 7.10 7.00
N GLY A 48 -20.44 6.56 5.78
CA GLY A 48 -21.64 6.44 4.94
C GLY A 48 -21.96 7.67 4.08
N GLN A 49 -21.26 8.79 4.27
CA GLN A 49 -21.32 9.95 3.36
C GLN A 49 -20.10 10.05 2.46
N GLU A 50 -19.02 9.39 2.84
CA GLU A 50 -17.74 9.41 2.12
C GLU A 50 -17.45 8.06 1.45
N ASP A 51 -16.74 8.11 0.32
CA ASP A 51 -16.37 6.89 -0.42
C ASP A 51 -15.15 6.22 0.21
N THR A 52 -15.44 5.28 1.10
CA THR A 52 -14.45 4.45 1.78
C THR A 52 -14.11 3.16 1.02
N ASN A 53 -14.81 2.85 -0.08
CA ASN A 53 -14.71 1.53 -0.74
C ASN A 53 -13.42 1.36 -1.55
N ASN A 54 -12.76 2.45 -1.88
CA ASN A 54 -11.55 2.43 -2.70
C ASN A 54 -10.25 2.47 -1.88
N ASP A 55 -10.33 2.59 -0.56
CA ASP A 55 -9.16 2.70 0.30
C ASP A 55 -8.42 1.37 0.40
N ARG A 56 -7.15 1.37 -0.05
CA ARG A 56 -6.32 0.16 -0.06
C ARG A 56 -4.84 0.46 0.01
N ASN A 57 -4.09 -0.48 0.59
CA ASN A 57 -2.65 -0.58 0.36
C ASN A 57 -2.42 -1.46 -0.86
N GLU A 58 -1.51 -1.06 -1.74
CA GLU A 58 -1.16 -1.77 -2.95
C GLU A 58 0.31 -2.14 -2.94
N TRP A 59 0.63 -3.30 -3.50
CA TRP A 59 2.01 -3.67 -3.72
C TRP A 59 2.24 -4.45 -5.00
N THR A 60 3.46 -4.39 -5.53
CA THR A 60 3.89 -5.12 -6.73
C THR A 60 5.30 -5.64 -6.56
N ASN A 61 5.59 -6.75 -7.25
CA ASN A 61 6.96 -7.24 -7.36
C ASN A 61 7.81 -6.27 -8.18
N THR A 62 9.05 -6.08 -7.76
CA THR A 62 10.03 -5.25 -8.47
C THR A 62 10.44 -5.90 -9.80
N PRO A 63 10.66 -5.12 -10.89
CA PRO A 63 11.29 -5.64 -12.10
C PRO A 63 12.66 -6.27 -11.82
N ALA A 64 13.10 -7.20 -12.67
CA ALA A 64 14.40 -7.84 -12.51
C ALA A 64 15.53 -6.78 -12.51
N ALA A 65 16.40 -6.85 -11.48
CA ALA A 65 17.54 -5.96 -11.27
C ALA A 65 17.21 -4.48 -11.01
N ALA A 66 16.04 -4.16 -10.46
CA ALA A 66 15.77 -2.77 -10.06
C ALA A 66 16.49 -2.37 -8.76
N ALA A 67 16.74 -1.06 -8.62
CA ALA A 67 17.35 -0.50 -7.44
C ALA A 67 16.42 -0.55 -6.22
N LYS A 68 16.97 -0.42 -5.00
CA LYS A 68 16.20 -0.22 -3.75
C LYS A 68 15.64 1.20 -3.63
N GLN A 69 14.99 1.66 -4.70
CA GLN A 69 14.32 2.94 -4.76
C GLN A 69 12.91 2.69 -5.31
N PHE A 70 11.92 3.31 -4.69
CA PHE A 70 10.53 3.14 -5.12
C PHE A 70 10.30 3.88 -6.45
N HIS A 71 9.55 3.25 -7.34
CA HIS A 71 9.20 3.75 -8.66
C HIS A 71 7.70 3.51 -8.93
N ARG A 72 6.93 4.59 -9.06
CA ARG A 72 5.46 4.53 -9.22
C ARG A 72 5.04 3.84 -10.52
N GLU A 73 5.88 3.93 -11.56
CA GLU A 73 5.67 3.30 -12.86
C GLU A 73 5.54 1.78 -12.79
N TRP A 74 6.08 1.14 -11.74
CA TRP A 74 5.95 -0.31 -11.53
C TRP A 74 4.49 -0.75 -11.29
N PHE A 75 3.61 0.19 -10.94
CA PHE A 75 2.17 -0.04 -10.73
C PHE A 75 1.31 0.19 -11.99
N GLN A 76 1.91 0.67 -13.09
CA GLN A 76 1.20 1.00 -14.33
C GLN A 76 1.27 -0.13 -15.37
N GLY A 77 2.23 -1.04 -15.26
CA GLY A 77 2.40 -2.17 -16.16
C GLY A 77 1.56 -3.40 -15.79
N ASN A 78 1.68 -4.47 -16.58
CA ASN A 78 1.04 -5.77 -16.34
C ASN A 78 1.71 -6.58 -15.20
N GLY A 79 2.35 -5.90 -14.23
CA GLY A 79 3.01 -6.53 -13.10
C GLY A 79 2.02 -7.26 -12.18
N ASN A 80 2.53 -8.20 -11.38
CA ASN A 80 1.72 -8.89 -10.37
C ASN A 80 1.43 -7.94 -9.21
N ARG A 81 0.35 -7.15 -9.35
CA ARG A 81 -0.14 -6.22 -8.34
C ARG A 81 -1.09 -6.92 -7.39
N LYS A 82 -0.85 -6.73 -6.11
CA LYS A 82 -1.71 -7.17 -5.01
C LYS A 82 -2.19 -5.96 -4.23
N ASN A 83 -3.30 -6.11 -3.53
CA ASN A 83 -3.84 -5.06 -2.68
C ASN A 83 -4.43 -5.67 -1.40
N ALA A 84 -4.43 -4.87 -0.35
CA ALA A 84 -5.10 -5.12 0.91
C ALA A 84 -6.14 -4.00 1.09
N PRO A 85 -7.44 -4.28 0.91
CA PRO A 85 -8.49 -3.31 1.14
C PRO A 85 -8.55 -2.93 2.63
N LEU A 86 -8.90 -1.68 2.90
CA LEU A 86 -9.21 -1.19 4.24
C LEU A 86 -10.71 -1.41 4.50
N GLU A 87 -11.03 -1.97 5.65
CA GLU A 87 -12.40 -2.19 6.09
C GLU A 87 -12.68 -1.29 7.29
N TYR A 88 -13.76 -0.53 7.21
CA TYR A 88 -14.23 0.35 8.27
C TYR A 88 -15.35 -0.36 9.02
N ASN A 89 -15.16 -0.57 10.32
CA ASN A 89 -16.15 -1.18 11.18
C ASN A 89 -16.86 -0.07 12.00
N PRO A 90 -18.10 0.30 11.65
CA PRO A 90 -18.85 1.36 12.34
C PRO A 90 -19.26 0.99 13.77
#